data_AF-A0A0J7II24-F1
#
_entry.id   AF-A0A0J7II24-F1
#
_cell.length_a   1.000
_cell.length_b   1.000
_cell.length_c   1.000
_cell.angle_alpha   90.00
_cell.angle_beta   90.00
_cell.angle_gamma   90.00
#
_symmetry.space_group_name_H-M   'P 1'
#
loop_
_entity.id
_entity.type
_entity.pdbx_description
1 polymer ?
#
loop_
_entity_poly.entity_id
_entity_poly.type
_entity_poly.pdbx_seq_one_letter_code
_entity_poly.pdbx_strand_id
1 'polypeptide(L)'
;MTEKFKKISDTFFTVLGGILVGGGIIFLVFIENPVRYFFYTVLLVAATNFKNFRNFKIDFKKAARGFLITTAVIYLSLITVLSVSPFLKIMEFKWSHSDWKPVNAQTIQPFTSWDTGYKRKGNSFVNIDYEYQFSGTTYKNSESEALYQYYPFWNRETSQDLVKEFSKSVSEKIQKRDYLILTNPDQPEKSKLFLSTDLLYFQGSLFYDAVTGFAALILIFLAIIGAVFMWPRKRRK
;
A
#
# COMPACT_ATOMS: atom_id res chain seq x y z
N MET A 1 12.69 3.17 41.60
CA MET A 1 11.53 3.53 40.74
C MET A 1 11.86 3.37 39.25
N THR A 2 13.08 3.74 38.85
CA THR A 2 13.64 3.66 37.49
C THR A 2 13.70 2.25 36.88
N GLU A 3 14.06 1.22 37.65
CA GLU A 3 14.12 -0.16 37.12
C GLU A 3 12.75 -0.77 36.79
N LYS A 4 11.74 -0.52 37.62
CA LYS A 4 10.37 -0.97 37.34
C LYS A 4 9.82 -0.28 36.10
N PHE A 5 10.10 1.02 35.93
CA PHE A 5 9.69 1.77 34.74
C PHE A 5 10.38 1.27 33.47
N LYS A 6 11.68 0.96 33.54
CA LYS A 6 12.45 0.35 32.44
C LYS A 6 11.89 -1.02 32.04
N LYS A 7 11.59 -1.88 33.02
CA LYS A 7 11.04 -3.22 32.76
C LYS A 7 9.64 -3.16 32.13
N ILE A 8 8.79 -2.23 32.57
CA ILE A 8 7.46 -2.00 31.99
C ILE A 8 7.60 -1.45 30.56
N SER A 9 8.48 -0.47 30.35
CA SER A 9 8.81 0.09 29.04
C SER A 9 9.29 -0.99 28.06
N ASP A 10 10.30 -1.78 28.44
CA ASP A 10 10.86 -2.83 27.58
C ASP A 10 9.82 -3.89 27.22
N THR A 11 8.96 -4.28 28.18
CA THR A 11 7.87 -5.23 27.94
C THR A 11 6.81 -4.64 27.02
N PHE A 12 6.43 -3.37 27.22
CA PHE A 12 5.47 -2.66 26.38
C PHE A 12 5.98 -2.53 24.95
N PHE A 13 7.21 -2.08 24.73
CA PHE A 13 7.79 -1.99 23.40
C PHE A 13 7.96 -3.35 22.73
N THR A 14 8.25 -4.41 23.50
CA THR A 14 8.35 -5.77 22.95
C THR A 14 6.98 -6.31 22.51
N VAL A 15 5.94 -6.11 23.32
CA VAL A 15 4.57 -6.54 23.00
C VAL A 15 3.98 -5.69 21.88
N LEU A 16 4.14 -4.36 21.93
CA LEU A 16 3.72 -3.44 20.88
C LEU A 16 4.46 -3.74 19.58
N GLY A 17 5.77 -4.00 19.62
CA GLY A 17 6.55 -4.42 18.47
C GLY A 17 6.06 -5.75 17.90
N GLY A 18 5.73 -6.73 18.74
CA GLY A 18 5.15 -8.01 18.31
C GLY A 18 3.77 -7.85 17.65
N ILE A 19 2.90 -7.01 18.22
CA ILE A 19 1.56 -6.73 17.70
C ILE A 19 1.63 -5.89 16.40
N LEU A 20 2.51 -4.89 16.33
CA LEU A 20 2.70 -4.08 15.13
C LEU A 20 3.32 -4.88 13.98
N VAL A 21 4.28 -5.76 14.28
CA VAL A 21 4.90 -6.64 13.27
C VAL A 21 3.91 -7.73 12.86
N GLY A 22 3.32 -8.47 13.80
CA GLY A 22 2.38 -9.56 13.49
C GLY A 22 1.08 -9.06 12.86
N GLY A 23 0.47 -8.03 13.44
CA GLY A 23 -0.71 -7.37 12.92
C GLY A 23 -0.44 -6.63 11.61
N GLY A 24 0.71 -5.97 11.47
CA GLY A 24 1.11 -5.30 10.22
C GLY A 24 1.34 -6.29 9.08
N ILE A 25 1.98 -7.44 9.35
CA ILE A 25 2.14 -8.50 8.35
C ILE A 25 0.79 -9.06 7.93
N ILE A 26 -0.09 -9.41 8.87
CA ILE A 26 -1.41 -9.97 8.52
C ILE A 26 -2.25 -8.93 7.78
N PHE A 27 -2.29 -7.68 8.24
CA PHE A 27 -3.05 -6.61 7.61
C PHE A 27 -2.55 -6.32 6.18
N LEU A 28 -1.22 -6.27 5.97
CA LEU A 28 -0.64 -5.94 4.66
C LEU A 28 -0.58 -7.12 3.69
N VAL A 29 -0.51 -8.37 4.18
CA VAL A 29 -0.59 -9.58 3.33
C VAL A 29 -2.00 -9.80 2.79
N PHE A 30 -3.04 -9.51 3.57
CA PHE A 30 -4.41 -9.92 3.22
C PHE A 30 -5.26 -8.81 2.59
N ILE A 31 -4.94 -7.53 2.81
CA ILE A 31 -5.82 -6.43 2.35
C ILE A 31 -5.39 -5.83 1.02
N GLU A 32 -4.08 -5.64 0.77
CA GLU A 32 -3.68 -4.76 -0.34
C GLU A 32 -2.91 -5.41 -1.51
N ASN A 33 -2.24 -6.56 -1.35
CA ASN A 33 -1.36 -7.01 -2.43
C ASN A 33 -1.00 -8.50 -2.45
N PRO A 34 -0.67 -9.03 -3.63
CA PRO A 34 -0.69 -10.44 -3.98
C PRO A 34 0.39 -11.22 -3.27
N VAL A 35 0.01 -12.41 -2.82
CA VAL A 35 0.84 -13.43 -2.15
C VAL A 35 2.21 -13.63 -2.82
N ARG A 36 2.36 -13.32 -4.12
CA ARG A 36 3.64 -13.33 -4.84
C ARG A 36 4.76 -12.50 -4.19
N TYR A 37 4.47 -11.32 -3.64
CA TYR A 37 5.50 -10.47 -3.01
C TYR A 37 6.04 -11.07 -1.71
N PHE A 38 5.19 -11.81 -0.99
CA PHE A 38 5.62 -12.58 0.17
C PHE A 38 6.62 -13.66 -0.26
N PHE A 39 6.33 -14.40 -1.34
CA PHE A 39 7.24 -15.39 -1.88
C PHE A 39 8.57 -14.80 -2.35
N TYR A 40 8.56 -13.67 -3.08
CA TYR A 40 9.80 -12.98 -3.48
C TYR A 40 10.67 -12.65 -2.26
N THR A 41 10.04 -12.16 -1.19
CA THR A 41 10.75 -11.79 0.03
C THR A 41 11.31 -13.00 0.75
N VAL A 42 10.52 -14.05 0.94
CA VAL A 42 10.97 -15.30 1.58
C VAL A 42 12.15 -15.90 0.83
N LEU A 43 12.09 -15.96 -0.51
CA LEU A 43 13.17 -16.46 -1.33
C LEU A 43 14.44 -15.60 -1.20
N LEU A 44 14.30 -14.28 -1.24
CA LEU A 44 15.43 -13.35 -1.09
C LEU A 44 16.09 -13.49 0.29
N VAL A 45 15.30 -13.59 1.36
CA VAL A 45 15.81 -13.76 2.73
C VAL A 45 16.47 -15.13 2.88
N ALA A 46 15.89 -16.18 2.30
CA ALA A 46 16.46 -17.53 2.33
C ALA A 46 17.80 -17.60 1.58
N ALA A 47 17.89 -16.98 0.39
CA ALA A 47 19.12 -16.93 -0.40
C ALA A 47 20.22 -16.14 0.32
N THR A 48 19.90 -14.98 0.90
CA THR A 48 20.87 -14.14 1.61
C THR A 48 21.30 -14.72 2.96
N ASN A 49 20.40 -15.43 3.66
CA ASN A 49 20.70 -16.10 4.94
C ASN A 49 21.09 -17.57 4.80
N PHE A 50 21.33 -18.08 3.59
CA PHE A 50 21.62 -19.50 3.35
C PHE A 50 22.78 -20.03 4.21
N LYS A 51 23.81 -19.21 4.45
CA LYS A 51 24.94 -19.56 5.33
C LYS A 51 24.55 -19.72 6.80
N ASN A 52 23.58 -18.94 7.29
CA ASN A 52 23.07 -19.04 8.66
C ASN A 52 22.23 -20.32 8.87
N PHE A 53 21.55 -20.80 7.82
CA PHE A 53 20.86 -22.09 7.85
C PHE A 53 21.81 -23.31 7.92
N ARG A 54 23.08 -23.15 7.55
CA ARG A 54 24.07 -24.23 7.67
C ARG A 54 24.50 -24.49 9.12
N ASN A 55 24.43 -23.47 9.98
CA ASN A 55 24.76 -23.52 11.42
C ASN A 55 23.52 -23.68 12.33
N PHE A 56 22.38 -24.03 11.74
CA PHE A 56 21.04 -23.99 12.36
C PHE A 56 20.84 -24.97 13.52
N LYS A 57 21.73 -25.97 13.66
CA LYS A 57 21.68 -26.98 14.73
C LYS A 57 21.89 -26.43 16.14
N ILE A 58 22.50 -25.25 16.30
CA ILE A 58 22.94 -24.75 17.61
C ILE A 58 21.89 -23.84 18.26
N ASP A 59 21.08 -23.11 17.48
CA ASP A 59 20.19 -22.08 18.04
C ASP A 59 18.96 -21.77 17.17
N PHE A 60 18.19 -22.82 16.84
CA PHE A 60 17.01 -22.79 15.95
C PHE A 60 16.07 -21.61 16.24
N LYS A 61 15.74 -21.38 17.52
CA LYS A 61 14.78 -20.34 17.93
C LYS A 61 15.26 -18.93 17.57
N LYS A 62 16.56 -18.68 17.76
CA LYS A 62 17.17 -17.38 17.46
C LYS A 62 17.28 -17.17 15.94
N ALA A 63 17.67 -18.21 15.20
CA ALA A 63 17.76 -18.18 13.75
C ALA A 63 16.39 -17.98 13.09
N ALA A 64 15.37 -18.72 13.53
CA ALA A 64 13.99 -18.59 13.05
C ALA A 64 13.43 -17.19 13.35
N ARG A 65 13.64 -16.66 14.56
CA ARG A 65 13.23 -15.30 14.90
C ARG A 65 13.91 -14.26 14.01
N GLY A 66 15.22 -14.38 13.79
CA GLY A 66 15.98 -13.49 12.90
C GLY A 66 15.43 -13.52 11.48
N PHE A 67 15.22 -14.72 10.94
CA PHE A 67 14.64 -14.92 9.61
C PHE A 67 13.27 -14.25 9.46
N LEU A 68 12.37 -14.44 10.44
CA LEU A 68 11.04 -13.84 10.42
C LEU A 68 11.10 -12.31 10.48
N ILE A 69 11.93 -11.75 11.35
CA ILE A 69 12.10 -10.29 11.46
C ILE A 69 12.67 -9.72 10.15
N THR A 70 13.72 -10.32 9.59
CA THR A 70 14.30 -9.86 8.33
C THR A 70 13.30 -9.97 7.17
N THR A 71 12.55 -11.07 7.10
CA THR A 71 11.48 -11.25 6.10
C THR A 71 10.43 -10.16 6.24
N ALA A 72 9.97 -9.88 7.46
CA ALA A 72 8.99 -8.84 7.71
C ALA A 72 9.50 -7.46 7.28
N VAL A 73 10.73 -7.09 7.67
CA VAL A 73 11.31 -5.79 7.31
C VAL A 73 11.41 -5.63 5.80
N ILE A 74 11.97 -6.62 5.10
CA ILE A 74 12.14 -6.56 3.64
C ILE A 74 10.78 -6.52 2.94
N TYR A 75 9.81 -7.31 3.40
CA TYR A 75 8.47 -7.36 2.82
C TYR A 75 7.76 -6.01 2.93
N LEU A 76 7.82 -5.41 4.13
CA LEU A 76 7.27 -4.08 4.39
C LEU A 76 7.94 -3.02 3.53
N SER A 77 9.26 -3.05 3.40
CA SER A 77 10.00 -2.14 2.50
C SER A 77 9.58 -2.31 1.05
N LEU A 78 9.47 -3.55 0.57
CA LEU A 78 9.07 -3.86 -0.81
C LEU A 78 7.67 -3.34 -1.12
N ILE A 79 6.68 -3.64 -0.27
CA ILE A 79 5.31 -3.14 -0.46
C ILE A 79 5.27 -1.62 -0.39
N THR A 80 5.99 -1.01 0.54
CA THR A 80 6.03 0.45 0.65
C THR A 80 6.54 1.07 -0.64
N VAL A 81 7.65 0.57 -1.18
CA VAL A 81 8.24 1.06 -2.43
C VAL A 81 7.29 0.83 -3.61
N LEU A 82 6.69 -0.35 -3.72
CA LEU A 82 5.76 -0.66 -4.81
C LEU A 82 4.45 0.13 -4.70
N SER A 83 3.93 0.34 -3.49
CA SER A 83 2.70 1.11 -3.26
C SER A 83 2.88 2.57 -3.68
N VAL A 84 4.06 3.15 -3.47
CA VAL A 84 4.38 4.53 -3.84
C VAL A 84 4.74 4.69 -5.32
N SER A 85 5.16 3.63 -6.02
CA SER A 85 5.68 3.72 -7.39
C SER A 85 4.84 2.91 -8.39
N PRO A 86 3.89 3.55 -9.11
CA PRO A 86 3.19 2.94 -10.24
C PRO A 86 4.16 2.37 -11.28
N PHE A 87 5.24 3.10 -11.59
CA PHE A 87 6.30 2.62 -12.49
C PHE A 87 6.87 1.26 -12.08
N LEU A 88 7.21 1.07 -10.80
CA LEU A 88 7.75 -0.22 -10.34
C LEU A 88 6.70 -1.34 -10.39
N LYS A 89 5.41 -1.04 -10.13
CA LYS A 89 4.32 -2.02 -10.35
C LYS A 89 4.25 -2.45 -11.82
N ILE A 90 4.39 -1.51 -12.76
CA ILE A 90 4.41 -1.82 -14.20
C ILE A 90 5.63 -2.67 -14.57
N MET A 91 6.82 -2.33 -14.06
CA MET A 91 8.04 -3.10 -14.32
C MET A 91 7.95 -4.53 -13.77
N GLU A 92 7.44 -4.70 -12.54
CA GLU A 92 7.20 -6.02 -11.95
C GLU A 92 6.19 -6.84 -12.77
N PHE A 93 5.11 -6.20 -13.24
CA PHE A 93 4.14 -6.86 -14.08
C PHE A 93 4.74 -7.33 -15.41
N LYS A 94 5.49 -6.46 -16.10
CA LYS A 94 6.18 -6.82 -17.35
C LYS A 94 7.18 -7.95 -17.15
N TRP A 95 7.87 -7.99 -16.01
CA TRP A 95 8.83 -9.05 -15.73
C TRP A 95 8.14 -10.39 -15.45
N SER A 96 7.04 -10.39 -14.70
CA SER A 96 6.24 -11.59 -14.43
C SER A 96 5.40 -12.06 -15.62
N HIS A 97 5.15 -11.18 -16.60
CA HIS A 97 4.35 -11.42 -17.80
C HIS A 97 5.10 -10.98 -19.06
N SER A 98 6.27 -11.58 -19.31
CA SER A 98 7.19 -11.18 -20.39
C SER A 98 6.58 -11.18 -21.79
N ASP A 99 5.59 -12.06 -22.00
CA ASP A 99 4.99 -12.27 -23.32
C ASP A 99 3.87 -11.27 -23.61
N TRP A 100 3.37 -10.56 -22.59
CA TRP A 100 2.29 -9.60 -22.74
C TRP A 100 2.73 -8.41 -23.61
N LYS A 101 1.83 -7.96 -24.48
CA LYS A 101 2.11 -6.92 -25.48
C LYS A 101 1.39 -5.63 -25.14
N PRO A 102 2.03 -4.46 -25.34
CA PRO A 102 1.37 -3.18 -25.20
C PRO A 102 0.37 -2.97 -26.34
N VAL A 103 -0.79 -2.41 -25.99
CA VAL A 103 -1.85 -2.04 -26.94
C VAL A 103 -2.35 -0.63 -26.65
N ASN A 104 -2.85 0.04 -27.68
CA ASN A 104 -3.47 1.35 -27.53
C ASN A 104 -4.97 1.20 -27.28
N ALA A 105 -5.50 2.06 -26.41
CA ALA A 105 -6.94 2.15 -26.24
C ALA A 105 -7.58 2.82 -27.46
N GLN A 106 -8.72 2.28 -27.89
CA GLN A 106 -9.64 2.96 -28.80
C GLN A 106 -10.58 3.87 -28.02
N THR A 107 -11.03 3.44 -26.83
CA THR A 107 -11.93 4.20 -25.96
C THR A 107 -11.57 3.93 -24.51
N ILE A 108 -11.67 4.98 -23.67
CA ILE A 108 -11.46 4.91 -22.22
C ILE A 108 -12.57 5.73 -21.56
N GLN A 109 -13.32 5.10 -20.65
CA GLN A 109 -14.42 5.71 -19.91
C GLN A 109 -14.12 5.59 -18.41
N PRO A 110 -13.70 6.68 -17.75
CA PRO A 110 -13.43 6.67 -16.31
C PRO A 110 -14.70 6.90 -15.48
N PHE A 111 -14.88 6.09 -14.44
CA PHE A 111 -15.93 6.21 -13.44
C PHE A 111 -15.30 6.47 -12.07
N THR A 112 -15.21 7.75 -11.69
CA THR A 112 -14.68 8.15 -10.39
C THR A 112 -15.74 8.06 -9.31
N SER A 113 -15.38 7.51 -8.16
CA SER A 113 -16.27 7.34 -7.02
C SER A 113 -15.55 7.65 -5.71
N TRP A 114 -16.34 7.91 -4.68
CA TRP A 114 -15.86 8.05 -3.32
C TRP A 114 -16.03 6.72 -2.60
N ASP A 115 -14.93 6.17 -2.09
CA ASP A 115 -15.01 5.07 -1.13
C ASP A 115 -15.22 5.67 0.27
N THR A 116 -16.31 5.25 0.90
CA THR A 116 -16.61 5.69 2.27
C THR A 116 -15.79 4.94 3.33
N GLY A 117 -15.13 3.83 2.97
CA GLY A 117 -14.19 3.10 3.80
C GLY A 117 -14.72 2.65 5.17
N TYR A 118 -13.91 1.86 5.89
CA TYR A 118 -14.10 1.63 7.32
C TYR A 118 -13.40 2.75 8.10
N LYS A 119 -14.18 3.73 8.57
CA LYS A 119 -13.82 5.01 9.24
C LYS A 119 -13.86 6.19 8.28
N ARG A 120 -14.31 7.35 8.78
CA ARG A 120 -14.54 8.65 8.09
C ARG A 120 -13.35 9.26 7.31
N LYS A 121 -12.27 8.51 7.05
CA LYS A 121 -11.26 8.84 6.05
C LYS A 121 -11.72 8.19 4.74
N GLY A 122 -12.24 8.98 3.81
CA GLY A 122 -12.55 8.44 2.49
C GLY A 122 -11.42 8.69 1.51
N ASN A 123 -11.44 7.90 0.45
CA ASN A 123 -10.51 7.92 -0.66
C ASN A 123 -11.31 8.02 -1.96
N SER A 124 -10.76 8.74 -2.93
CA SER A 124 -11.30 8.72 -4.29
C SER A 124 -10.67 7.55 -5.02
N PHE A 125 -11.45 6.86 -5.84
CA PHE A 125 -10.96 5.79 -6.70
C PHE A 125 -11.63 5.88 -8.08
N VAL A 126 -11.02 5.24 -9.07
CA VAL A 126 -11.57 5.19 -10.44
C VAL A 126 -11.63 3.77 -10.95
N ASN A 127 -12.78 3.40 -11.49
CA ASN A 127 -12.92 2.23 -12.36
C ASN A 127 -12.84 2.71 -13.80
N ILE A 128 -12.16 1.96 -14.67
CA ILE A 128 -12.00 2.33 -16.07
C ILE A 128 -12.56 1.23 -16.95
N ASP A 129 -13.58 1.57 -17.74
CA ASP A 129 -14.00 0.72 -18.86
C ASP A 129 -13.22 1.16 -20.10
N TYR A 130 -12.64 0.20 -20.82
CA TYR A 130 -11.81 0.50 -21.98
C TYR A 130 -11.96 -0.53 -23.10
N GLU A 131 -11.74 -0.04 -24.32
CA GLU A 131 -11.73 -0.84 -25.52
C GLU A 131 -10.36 -0.72 -26.18
N TYR A 132 -9.84 -1.82 -26.73
CA TYR A 132 -8.56 -1.86 -27.43
C TYR A 132 -8.60 -2.87 -28.57
N GLN A 133 -7.67 -2.75 -29.51
CA GLN A 133 -7.59 -3.64 -30.65
C GLN A 133 -6.33 -4.49 -30.58
N PHE A 134 -6.49 -5.79 -30.83
CA PHE A 134 -5.39 -6.74 -30.97
C PHE A 134 -5.67 -7.69 -32.12
N SER A 135 -4.71 -7.82 -33.05
CA SER A 135 -4.85 -8.65 -34.26
C SER A 135 -6.13 -8.37 -35.07
N GLY A 136 -6.48 -7.10 -35.21
CA GLY A 136 -7.67 -6.66 -35.96
C GLY A 136 -9.00 -6.77 -35.21
N THR A 137 -9.05 -7.47 -34.07
CA THR A 137 -10.26 -7.66 -33.27
C THR A 137 -10.31 -6.67 -32.11
N THR A 138 -11.49 -6.08 -31.84
CA THR A 138 -11.71 -5.19 -30.70
C THR A 138 -12.16 -5.97 -29.48
N TYR A 139 -11.50 -5.72 -28.36
CA TYR A 139 -11.79 -6.29 -27.05
C TYR A 139 -12.24 -5.19 -26.10
N LYS A 140 -13.11 -5.55 -25.16
CA LYS A 140 -13.60 -4.66 -24.10
C LYS A 140 -13.24 -5.25 -22.75
N ASN A 141 -12.77 -4.41 -21.84
CA ASN A 141 -12.44 -4.83 -20.49
C ASN A 141 -12.67 -3.68 -19.51
N SER A 142 -12.67 -4.01 -18.22
CA SER A 142 -12.79 -3.06 -17.13
C SER A 142 -11.64 -3.26 -16.16
N GLU A 143 -11.06 -2.16 -15.70
CA GLU A 143 -10.08 -2.14 -14.64
C GLU A 143 -10.71 -1.49 -13.40
N SER A 144 -11.07 -2.33 -12.43
CA SER A 144 -11.54 -1.86 -11.13
C SER A 144 -10.39 -1.21 -10.37
N GLU A 145 -10.69 -0.11 -9.67
CA GLU A 145 -9.75 0.52 -8.74
C GLU A 145 -8.40 0.85 -9.39
N ALA A 146 -8.44 1.28 -10.66
CA ALA A 146 -7.28 1.51 -11.50
C ALA A 146 -6.32 2.57 -10.94
N LEU A 147 -6.85 3.50 -10.12
CA LEU A 147 -6.08 4.49 -9.37
C LEU A 147 -6.84 4.90 -8.10
N TYR A 148 -6.09 5.25 -7.07
CA TYR A 148 -6.58 5.73 -5.78
C TYR A 148 -5.97 7.08 -5.41
N GLN A 149 -6.72 7.89 -4.67
CA GLN A 149 -6.19 9.06 -3.98
C GLN A 149 -6.71 9.10 -2.55
N TYR A 150 -5.78 8.99 -1.60
CA TYR A 150 -6.07 9.09 -0.18
C TYR A 150 -6.04 10.54 0.28
N TYR A 151 -6.94 10.89 1.20
CA TYR A 151 -7.01 12.22 1.77
C TYR A 151 -6.75 12.18 3.28
N PRO A 152 -6.01 13.16 3.82
CA PRO A 152 -5.73 13.19 5.23
C PRO A 152 -6.99 13.56 6.02
N PHE A 153 -7.06 13.14 7.27
CA PHE A 153 -8.23 13.37 8.13
C PHE A 153 -8.51 14.86 8.41
N TRP A 154 -7.54 15.75 8.19
CA TRP A 154 -7.68 17.20 8.34
C TRP A 154 -8.13 17.90 7.06
N ASN A 155 -8.36 17.18 5.97
CA ASN A 155 -8.99 17.74 4.79
C ASN A 155 -10.44 18.15 5.13
N ARG A 156 -10.82 19.38 4.79
CA ARG A 156 -12.13 19.97 5.10
C ARG A 156 -13.08 20.01 3.89
N GLU A 157 -12.59 19.62 2.72
CA GLU A 157 -13.40 19.60 1.50
C GLU A 157 -14.46 18.50 1.55
N THR A 158 -15.53 18.67 0.78
CA THR A 158 -16.58 17.67 0.70
C THR A 158 -16.13 16.49 -0.18
N SER A 159 -16.69 15.31 0.03
CA SER A 159 -16.39 14.15 -0.83
C SER A 159 -16.69 14.41 -2.31
N GLN A 160 -17.71 15.22 -2.60
CA GLN A 160 -18.05 15.60 -3.98
C GLN A 160 -16.96 16.47 -4.62
N ASP A 161 -16.42 17.44 -3.88
CA ASP A 161 -15.33 18.30 -4.36
C ASP A 161 -14.06 17.48 -4.61
N LEU A 162 -13.73 16.58 -3.70
CA LEU A 162 -12.55 15.70 -3.81
C LEU A 162 -12.66 14.71 -4.97
N VAL A 163 -13.84 14.12 -5.19
CA VAL A 163 -14.08 13.27 -6.36
C VAL A 163 -13.98 14.08 -7.65
N LYS A 164 -14.47 15.32 -7.67
CA LYS A 164 -14.39 16.20 -8.84
C LYS A 164 -12.94 16.59 -9.17
N GLU A 165 -12.14 16.94 -8.16
CA GLU A 165 -10.71 17.20 -8.31
C GLU A 165 -9.98 15.96 -8.85
N PHE A 166 -10.22 14.79 -8.24
CA PHE A 166 -9.64 13.52 -8.67
C PHE A 166 -10.05 13.16 -10.11
N SER A 167 -11.31 13.34 -10.46
CA SER A 167 -11.84 13.12 -11.81
C SER A 167 -11.16 14.00 -12.85
N LYS A 168 -10.86 15.26 -12.51
CA LYS A 168 -10.07 16.15 -13.37
C LYS A 168 -8.64 15.60 -13.56
N SER A 169 -7.97 15.20 -12.48
CA SER A 169 -6.62 14.62 -12.55
C SER A 169 -6.58 13.35 -13.41
N VAL A 170 -7.54 12.44 -13.23
CA VAL A 170 -7.71 11.23 -14.05
C VAL A 170 -7.92 11.58 -15.52
N SER A 171 -8.80 12.55 -15.80
CA SER A 171 -9.08 12.99 -17.17
C SER A 171 -7.82 13.56 -17.83
N GLU A 172 -7.03 14.35 -17.11
CA GLU A 172 -5.75 14.88 -17.60
C GLU A 172 -4.75 13.75 -17.91
N LYS A 173 -4.67 12.71 -17.07
CA LYS A 173 -3.82 11.54 -17.33
C LYS A 173 -4.23 10.79 -18.59
N ILE A 174 -5.53 10.55 -18.76
CA ILE A 174 -6.07 9.88 -19.95
C ILE A 174 -5.81 10.73 -21.21
N GLN A 175 -6.04 12.05 -21.16
CA GLN A 175 -5.79 12.97 -22.27
C GLN A 175 -4.31 13.01 -22.67
N LYS A 176 -3.40 13.01 -21.68
CA LYS A 176 -1.95 12.96 -21.91
C LYS A 176 -1.44 11.58 -22.31
N ARG A 177 -2.31 10.57 -22.36
CA ARG A 177 -1.97 9.15 -22.57
C ARG A 177 -0.95 8.63 -21.54
N ASP A 178 -1.04 9.12 -20.31
CA ASP A 178 -0.28 8.63 -19.16
C ASP A 178 -0.95 7.36 -18.59
N TYR A 179 -0.97 6.32 -19.41
CA TYR A 179 -1.46 5.00 -19.07
C TYR A 179 -0.76 3.94 -19.91
N LEU A 180 -0.83 2.69 -19.47
CA LEU A 180 -0.34 1.54 -20.23
C LEU A 180 -1.37 0.42 -20.19
N ILE A 181 -1.71 -0.12 -21.35
CA ILE A 181 -2.52 -1.33 -21.46
C ILE A 181 -1.63 -2.45 -21.97
N LEU A 182 -1.63 -3.57 -21.26
CA LEU A 182 -0.97 -4.80 -21.68
C LEU A 182 -2.05 -5.86 -21.91
N THR A 183 -1.92 -6.63 -22.99
CA THR A 183 -2.79 -7.79 -23.28
C THR A 183 -1.97 -9.06 -23.41
N ASN A 184 -2.58 -10.18 -23.06
CA ASN A 184 -1.99 -11.50 -23.25
C ASN A 184 -2.16 -11.93 -24.74
N PRO A 185 -1.08 -12.15 -25.51
CA PRO A 185 -1.21 -12.55 -26.91
C PRO A 185 -1.91 -13.91 -27.09
N ASP A 186 -1.78 -14.83 -26.13
CA ASP A 186 -2.40 -16.17 -26.18
C ASP A 186 -3.87 -16.14 -25.74
N GLN A 187 -4.25 -15.13 -24.95
CA GLN A 187 -5.61 -14.93 -24.46
C GLN A 187 -5.97 -13.44 -24.53
N PRO A 188 -6.23 -12.89 -25.74
CA PRO A 188 -6.40 -11.46 -25.94
C PRO A 188 -7.54 -10.82 -25.15
N GLU A 189 -8.51 -11.60 -24.69
CA GLU A 189 -9.57 -11.18 -23.75
C GLU A 189 -8.99 -10.63 -22.43
N LYS A 190 -7.82 -11.13 -22.01
CA LYS A 190 -7.15 -10.76 -20.77
C LYS A 190 -6.23 -9.57 -21.01
N SER A 191 -6.56 -8.46 -20.39
CA SER A 191 -5.72 -7.28 -20.34
C SER A 191 -5.59 -6.71 -18.94
N LYS A 192 -4.59 -5.86 -18.77
CA LYS A 192 -4.34 -5.09 -17.56
C LYS A 192 -4.08 -3.65 -17.95
N LEU A 193 -4.82 -2.73 -17.35
CA LEU A 193 -4.62 -1.31 -17.50
C LEU A 193 -3.90 -0.77 -16.26
N PHE A 194 -2.85 0.02 -16.49
CA PHE A 194 -2.16 0.80 -15.48
C PHE A 194 -2.43 2.27 -15.76
N LEU A 195 -3.16 2.92 -14.85
CA LEU A 195 -3.40 4.35 -14.91
C LEU A 195 -2.29 5.05 -14.12
N SER A 196 -1.56 5.97 -14.75
CA SER A 196 -0.26 6.52 -14.32
C SER A 196 0.95 5.62 -14.59
N THR A 197 1.93 6.21 -15.26
CA THR A 197 3.28 5.68 -15.45
C THR A 197 4.32 6.42 -14.60
N ASP A 198 3.86 7.25 -13.64
CA ASP A 198 4.71 8.08 -12.81
C ASP A 198 5.68 7.26 -11.97
N LEU A 199 6.87 7.82 -11.75
CA LEU A 199 7.87 7.22 -10.87
C LEU A 199 7.37 7.16 -9.41
N LEU A 200 6.68 8.20 -8.96
CA LEU A 200 6.19 8.33 -7.60
C LEU A 200 4.78 8.93 -7.61
N TYR A 201 3.84 8.23 -6.97
CA TYR A 201 2.49 8.69 -6.72
C TYR A 201 2.14 8.50 -5.25
N PHE A 202 2.68 9.41 -4.43
CA PHE A 202 2.63 9.30 -2.98
C PHE A 202 1.20 9.28 -2.43
N GLN A 203 0.33 10.19 -2.88
CA GLN A 203 -1.05 10.30 -2.38
C GLN A 203 -1.93 9.08 -2.70
N GLY A 204 -1.59 8.30 -3.72
CA GLY A 204 -2.30 7.04 -4.03
C GLY A 204 -1.74 5.81 -3.33
N SER A 205 -0.75 5.99 -2.45
CA SER A 205 -0.10 4.88 -1.75
C SER A 205 -0.71 4.62 -0.37
N LEU A 206 -0.75 3.37 0.05
CA LEU A 206 -1.06 3.02 1.43
C LEU A 206 -0.05 3.60 2.42
N PHE A 207 1.18 3.84 1.98
CA PHE A 207 2.17 4.50 2.82
C PHE A 207 1.71 5.91 3.21
N TYR A 208 1.08 6.65 2.30
CA TYR A 208 0.46 7.94 2.62
C TYR A 208 -0.66 7.81 3.64
N ASP A 209 -1.57 6.84 3.48
CA ASP A 209 -2.63 6.63 4.48
C ASP A 209 -2.05 6.22 5.85
N ALA A 210 -1.03 5.37 5.88
CA ALA A 210 -0.33 4.99 7.10
C ALA A 210 0.32 6.20 7.79
N VAL A 211 1.02 7.06 7.03
CA VAL A 211 1.67 8.28 7.56
C VAL A 211 0.63 9.25 8.10
N THR A 212 -0.46 9.51 7.37
CA THR A 212 -1.52 10.42 7.83
C THR A 212 -2.30 9.86 9.02
N GLY A 213 -2.49 8.53 9.07
CA GLY A 213 -3.04 7.83 10.22
C GLY A 213 -2.16 7.93 11.46
N PHE A 214 -0.84 7.78 11.30
CA PHE A 214 0.12 7.92 12.38
C PHE A 214 0.17 9.35 12.92
N ALA A 215 0.13 10.35 12.04
CA ALA A 215 0.01 11.76 12.42
C ALA A 215 -1.26 12.02 13.26
N ALA A 216 -2.39 11.41 12.89
CA ALA A 216 -3.63 11.49 13.66
C ALA A 216 -3.46 10.94 15.08
N LEU A 217 -2.83 9.77 15.20
CA LEU A 217 -2.58 9.13 16.49
C LEU A 217 -1.68 10.00 17.38
N ILE A 218 -0.60 10.56 16.84
CA ILE A 218 0.28 11.48 17.59
C ILE A 218 -0.52 12.67 18.13
N LEU A 219 -1.36 13.28 17.29
CA LEU A 219 -2.16 14.44 17.70
C LEU A 219 -3.16 14.07 18.82
N ILE A 220 -3.77 12.90 18.75
CA ILE A 220 -4.64 12.38 19.84
C ILE A 220 -3.84 12.20 21.13
N PHE A 221 -2.65 11.59 21.06
CA PHE A 221 -1.79 11.41 22.24
C PHE A 221 -1.39 12.75 22.86
N LEU A 222 -0.99 13.73 22.04
CA LEU A 222 -0.65 15.07 22.50
C LEU A 222 -1.85 15.78 23.13
N ALA A 223 -3.04 15.63 22.57
CA ALA A 223 -4.28 16.18 23.14
C ALA A 223 -4.60 15.58 24.51
N ILE A 224 -4.43 14.25 24.68
CA ILE A 224 -4.63 13.57 25.97
C ILE A 224 -3.61 14.07 27.00
N ILE A 225 -2.33 14.16 26.63
CA ILE A 225 -1.28 14.68 27.52
C ILE A 225 -1.60 16.11 27.94
N GLY A 226 -1.95 16.98 26.99
CA GLY A 226 -2.37 18.35 27.25
C GLY A 226 -3.57 18.43 28.19
N ALA A 227 -4.60 17.61 27.97
CA ALA A 227 -5.77 17.53 28.84
C ALA A 227 -5.43 17.09 30.27
N VAL A 228 -4.50 16.14 30.44
CA VAL A 228 -4.03 15.69 31.76
C VAL A 228 -3.26 16.80 32.48
N PHE A 229 -2.40 17.56 31.79
CA PHE A 229 -1.66 18.68 32.39
C PHE A 229 -2.56 19.88 32.70
N MET A 230 -3.58 20.14 31.88
CA MET A 230 -4.57 21.19 32.11
C MET A 230 -5.68 20.77 33.07
N TRP A 231 -5.77 19.49 33.44
CA TRP A 231 -6.72 19.03 34.44
C TRP A 231 -6.37 19.68 35.78
N PRO A 232 -7.23 20.55 36.35
CA PRO A 232 -6.91 21.21 37.59
C PRO A 232 -6.68 20.14 38.65
N ARG A 233 -5.46 20.08 39.20
CA ARG A 233 -5.21 19.41 40.47
C ARG A 233 -6.14 20.09 41.47
N LYS A 234 -7.33 19.54 41.69
CA LYS A 234 -8.13 19.84 42.88
C LYS A 234 -7.18 19.65 44.05
N ARG A 235 -6.66 20.76 44.58
CA ARG A 235 -5.83 20.78 45.78
C ARG A 235 -6.69 20.09 46.84
N ARG A 236 -6.31 18.87 47.23
CA ARG A 236 -6.81 18.28 48.48
C ARG A 236 -6.33 19.24 49.56
N LYS A 237 -7.28 20.02 50.10
CA LYS A 237 -7.11 20.68 51.39
C LYS A 237 -6.97 19.60 52.45
#